data_AF-A0AB36SZT5-F1
#
_entry.id   AF-A0AB36SZT5-F1
#
_cell.length_a   1.000
_cell.length_b   1.000
_cell.length_c   1.000
_cell.angle_alpha   90.00
_cell.angle_beta   90.00
_cell.angle_gamma   90.00
#
_symmetry.space_group_name_H-M   'P 1'
#
loop_
_entity.id
_entity.type
_entity.pdbx_description
1 polymer ?
#
loop_
_entity_poly.entity_id
_entity_poly.type
_entity_poly.pdbx_seq_one_letter_code
_entity_poly.pdbx_strand_id
1 'polypeptide(L)'
;MSVIVGEILTFPHGNDKVKLRVFGDEFYARYESIDGYTAIYDSDLDKYCFANLDNGKFVSTGKDITGPVPNGITRHVKEDPLVKNKKFHAKYDKFRSIVENNNLDTNKVLHEVDNNEDRTHGPHNGLLEGTSITEGDVLGLTVLVEFADLSSTVIKEDVDAMLNGDNYQKNGNFCSVREYFKIMSNGRLNYRNIVVGPIKLSHRQAYYMTTNFVQEAMDILVNDLNIDLSQFDSKGRGIVDAINFLYAGQTLFEGELWPHNSFINLEYDDVKTHFYLLTSLGRNSGDLSIGTFCHETGHLLCRFPDMYDYGERDDDLNPSEGIGKYCLMGSGNHLNNGLTPSPVCAYLRDLAGWCQNEVVLNNGLFTAKHGDYNTVMKYNTDKANEYFLVENRTQIALDRYLPSSGLAIYHCDIEGSNEYQDGTPSKHYQCALLQADGNLDLENNRNYGDSKDLFKEVIGIAISGDTTPSSKQWDGQNSGLTILDITAPSENIEFKVQISH
;
A
#
# COMPACT_ATOMS: atom_id res chain seq x y z
N MET A 1 1.00 3.42 -0.28
CA MET A 1 1.30 3.92 1.07
C MET A 1 0.01 3.99 1.95
N SER A 2 0.05 3.54 3.21
CA SER A 2 -1.13 2.95 3.91
C SER A 2 -2.36 3.86 4.23
N VAL A 3 -3.59 3.40 3.93
CA VAL A 3 -4.88 4.02 4.35
C VAL A 3 -5.31 3.54 5.75
N ILE A 4 -5.53 4.46 6.68
CA ILE A 4 -5.95 4.16 8.06
C ILE A 4 -7.48 4.10 8.13
N VAL A 5 -8.02 2.92 8.45
CA VAL A 5 -9.48 2.68 8.43
C VAL A 5 -10.03 2.38 9.82
N GLY A 6 -10.27 3.45 10.59
CA GLY A 6 -10.98 3.34 11.86
C GLY A 6 -10.21 2.62 12.96
N GLU A 7 -8.88 2.61 12.89
CA GLU A 7 -8.03 1.98 13.89
C GLU A 7 -8.11 2.72 15.24
N ILE A 8 -8.22 1.99 16.36
CA ILE A 8 -8.25 2.60 17.69
C ILE A 8 -6.83 2.70 18.23
N LEU A 9 -6.26 3.90 18.18
CA LEU A 9 -4.92 4.19 18.67
C LEU A 9 -4.95 4.95 20.01
N THR A 10 -3.85 4.91 20.75
CA THR A 10 -3.70 5.60 22.04
C THR A 10 -2.70 6.74 21.89
N PHE A 11 -3.15 7.96 22.13
CA PHE A 11 -2.36 9.17 21.94
C PHE A 11 -1.96 9.81 23.27
N PRO A 12 -0.82 10.52 23.34
CA PRO A 12 -0.52 11.44 24.43
C PRO A 12 -1.65 12.45 24.64
N HIS A 13 -1.96 12.75 25.89
CA HIS A 13 -3.04 13.65 26.29
C HIS A 13 -2.65 14.39 27.58
N GLY A 14 -1.71 15.30 27.47
CA GLY A 14 -1.01 15.93 28.58
C GLY A 14 -0.21 14.89 29.36
N ASN A 15 -0.45 14.80 30.66
CA ASN A 15 0.13 13.76 31.51
C ASN A 15 -0.58 12.40 31.39
N ASP A 16 -1.69 12.34 30.66
CA ASP A 16 -2.53 11.16 30.50
C ASP A 16 -2.44 10.61 29.05
N LYS A 17 -3.28 9.62 28.75
CA LYS A 17 -3.41 9.01 27.42
C LYS A 17 -4.88 8.94 27.02
N VAL A 18 -5.17 9.12 25.73
CA VAL A 18 -6.53 9.04 25.18
C VAL A 18 -6.62 8.02 24.06
N LYS A 19 -7.71 7.24 24.00
CA LYS A 19 -7.98 6.34 22.87
C LYS A 19 -8.84 7.04 21.83
N LEU A 20 -8.37 7.10 20.60
CA LEU A 20 -9.09 7.70 19.47
C LEU A 20 -9.13 6.73 18.30
N ARG A 21 -10.25 6.75 17.59
CA ARG A 21 -10.43 6.10 16.30
C ARG A 21 -9.83 7.00 15.22
N VAL A 22 -8.91 6.48 14.43
CA VAL A 22 -8.20 7.22 13.39
C VAL A 22 -8.72 6.82 12.02
N PHE A 23 -8.93 7.80 11.16
CA PHE A 23 -9.28 7.63 9.76
C PHE A 23 -8.36 8.48 8.91
N GLY A 24 -7.84 7.98 7.80
CA GLY A 24 -6.95 8.79 6.98
C GLY A 24 -6.12 8.01 5.98
N ASP A 25 -5.14 8.67 5.42
CA ASP A 25 -4.13 8.22 4.47
C ASP A 25 -2.81 8.91 4.81
N GLU A 26 -1.67 8.63 4.18
CA GLU A 26 -0.39 9.21 4.63
C GLU A 26 -0.28 10.75 4.61
N PHE A 27 -1.25 11.44 4.03
CA PHE A 27 -1.24 12.89 3.86
C PHE A 27 -2.27 13.60 4.74
N TYR A 28 -3.28 12.86 5.22
CA TYR A 28 -4.34 13.40 6.03
C TYR A 28 -4.89 12.37 7.03
N ALA A 29 -4.95 12.75 8.31
CA ALA A 29 -5.59 11.96 9.35
C ALA A 29 -6.65 12.76 10.10
N ARG A 30 -7.74 12.08 10.44
CA ARG A 30 -8.83 12.55 11.28
C ARG A 30 -9.01 11.61 12.46
N TYR A 31 -9.23 12.22 13.62
CA TYR A 31 -9.38 11.51 14.88
C TYR A 31 -10.81 11.65 15.39
N GLU A 32 -11.36 10.57 15.94
CA GLU A 32 -12.66 10.57 16.60
C GLU A 32 -12.53 9.88 17.97
N SER A 33 -13.30 10.32 18.96
CA SER A 33 -13.50 9.52 20.17
C SER A 33 -14.18 8.19 19.81
N ILE A 34 -14.14 7.22 20.72
CA ILE A 34 -14.80 5.92 20.52
C ILE A 34 -16.30 6.07 20.22
N ASP A 35 -16.91 7.11 20.78
CA ASP A 35 -18.32 7.47 20.62
C ASP A 35 -18.60 8.32 19.36
N GLY A 36 -17.59 8.60 18.52
CA GLY A 36 -17.74 9.25 17.22
C GLY A 36 -17.65 10.78 17.22
N TYR A 37 -17.17 11.40 18.30
CA TYR A 37 -16.95 12.85 18.33
C TYR A 37 -15.58 13.19 17.76
N THR A 38 -15.52 14.08 16.76
CA THR A 38 -14.27 14.49 16.14
C THR A 38 -13.33 15.15 17.16
N ALA A 39 -12.07 14.73 17.15
CA ALA A 39 -11.01 15.20 18.02
C ALA A 39 -9.92 15.91 17.20
N ILE A 40 -9.34 16.96 17.78
CA ILE A 40 -8.17 17.67 17.25
C ILE A 40 -7.18 17.89 18.40
N TYR A 41 -5.89 17.72 18.13
CA TYR A 41 -4.86 18.01 19.13
C TYR A 41 -4.67 19.51 19.26
N ASP A 42 -4.71 19.99 20.50
CA ASP A 42 -4.54 21.39 20.87
C ASP A 42 -3.16 21.57 21.49
N SER A 43 -2.23 22.19 20.75
CA SER A 43 -0.83 22.34 21.15
C SER A 43 -0.65 23.26 22.35
N ASP A 44 -1.56 24.22 22.58
CA ASP A 44 -1.48 25.13 23.73
C ASP A 44 -1.88 24.43 25.03
N LEU A 45 -2.76 23.43 24.92
CA LEU A 45 -3.27 22.62 26.03
C LEU A 45 -2.58 21.28 26.18
N ASP A 46 -1.70 20.93 25.24
CA ASP A 46 -0.98 19.65 25.13
C ASP A 46 -1.93 18.44 25.18
N LYS A 47 -3.13 18.54 24.58
CA LYS A 47 -4.14 17.47 24.69
C LYS A 47 -5.13 17.45 23.52
N TYR A 48 -5.83 16.34 23.33
CA TYR A 48 -6.91 16.26 22.35
C TYR A 48 -8.19 16.93 22.86
N CYS A 49 -8.78 17.79 22.05
CA CYS A 49 -10.02 18.49 22.36
C CYS A 49 -11.11 18.15 21.36
N PHE A 50 -12.37 18.35 21.74
CA PHE A 50 -13.49 18.30 20.79
C PHE A 50 -13.21 19.30 19.66
N ALA A 51 -13.37 18.86 18.43
CA ALA A 51 -13.23 19.70 17.24
C ALA A 51 -14.60 20.20 16.76
N ASN A 52 -14.62 21.41 16.20
CA ASN A 52 -15.73 21.90 15.39
C ASN A 52 -15.20 22.37 14.03
N LEU A 53 -16.10 22.63 13.08
CA LEU A 53 -15.74 23.26 11.82
C LEU A 53 -15.87 24.78 11.93
N ASP A 54 -14.80 25.47 11.54
CA ASP A 54 -14.82 26.88 11.18
C ASP A 54 -14.31 27.01 9.74
N ASN A 55 -15.13 27.56 8.84
CA ASN A 55 -14.86 27.66 7.41
C ASN A 55 -14.36 26.34 6.78
N GLY A 56 -14.98 25.21 7.15
CA GLY A 56 -14.62 23.89 6.63
C GLY A 56 -13.35 23.27 7.24
N LYS A 57 -12.67 23.95 8.17
CA LYS A 57 -11.47 23.46 8.86
C LYS A 57 -11.78 23.06 10.30
N PHE A 58 -11.13 22.01 10.81
CA PHE A 58 -11.17 21.67 12.22
C PHE A 58 -10.50 22.76 13.06
N VAL A 59 -11.23 23.20 14.08
CA VAL A 59 -10.76 24.11 15.11
C VAL A 59 -11.03 23.48 16.47
N SER A 60 -10.04 23.55 17.36
CA SER A 60 -10.18 23.12 18.74
C SER A 60 -11.24 23.95 19.46
N THR A 61 -12.14 23.29 20.18
CA THR A 61 -13.07 23.96 21.10
C THR A 61 -12.41 24.34 22.43
N GLY A 62 -11.16 23.93 22.66
CA GLY A 62 -10.46 24.02 23.95
C GLY A 62 -11.09 23.16 25.06
N LYS A 63 -12.04 22.29 24.71
CA LYS A 63 -12.69 21.36 25.65
C LYS A 63 -12.12 19.97 25.45
N ASP A 64 -11.61 19.41 26.54
CA ASP A 64 -11.01 18.08 26.60
C ASP A 64 -11.93 17.00 25.99
N ILE A 65 -11.41 16.19 25.06
CA ILE A 65 -12.17 15.13 24.37
C ILE A 65 -12.66 14.03 25.34
N THR A 66 -12.03 13.86 26.51
CA THR A 66 -12.47 12.91 27.55
C THR A 66 -13.43 13.55 28.55
N GLY A 67 -13.70 14.86 28.41
CA GLY A 67 -14.58 15.63 29.27
C GLY A 67 -16.05 15.63 28.83
N PRO A 68 -16.92 16.40 29.51
CA PRO A 68 -18.32 16.53 29.11
C PRO A 68 -18.44 17.15 27.71
N VAL A 69 -19.28 16.53 26.86
CA VAL A 69 -19.50 16.95 25.48
C VAL A 69 -20.03 18.40 25.44
N PRO A 70 -19.37 19.33 24.70
CA PRO A 70 -19.86 20.69 24.56
C PRO A 70 -21.18 20.77 23.80
N ASN A 71 -22.02 21.74 24.15
CA ASN A 71 -23.30 21.95 23.46
C ASN A 71 -23.08 22.28 21.97
N GLY A 72 -23.81 21.59 21.08
CA GLY A 72 -23.81 21.87 19.64
C GLY A 72 -22.74 21.14 18.83
N ILE A 73 -21.94 20.25 19.42
CA ILE A 73 -20.96 19.43 18.69
C ILE A 73 -21.64 18.22 18.05
N THR A 74 -21.40 18.03 16.75
CA THR A 74 -21.95 16.92 15.96
C THR A 74 -20.92 15.78 15.88
N ARG A 75 -21.38 14.54 15.66
CA ARG A 75 -20.51 13.37 15.46
C ARG A 75 -20.06 13.26 14.01
N HIS A 76 -18.92 12.59 13.79
CA HIS A 76 -18.38 12.22 12.49
C HIS A 76 -18.13 13.39 11.53
N VAL A 77 -17.89 14.57 12.08
CA VAL A 77 -17.66 15.78 11.29
C VAL A 77 -16.37 15.62 10.49
N LYS A 78 -16.42 15.95 9.20
CA LYS A 78 -15.29 15.92 8.25
C LYS A 78 -14.93 17.36 7.89
N GLU A 79 -13.65 17.63 7.69
CA GLU A 79 -13.23 18.87 7.03
C GLU A 79 -13.82 18.92 5.63
N ASP A 80 -14.00 20.14 5.13
CA ASP A 80 -14.37 20.39 3.75
C ASP A 80 -13.31 19.79 2.82
N PRO A 81 -13.71 19.16 1.70
CA PRO A 81 -12.76 18.59 0.74
C PRO A 81 -11.63 19.55 0.36
N LEU A 82 -11.91 20.84 0.14
CA LEU A 82 -10.87 21.82 -0.22
C LEU A 82 -9.84 22.05 0.90
N VAL A 83 -10.26 21.94 2.16
CA VAL A 83 -9.36 22.08 3.32
C VAL A 83 -8.54 20.80 3.52
N LYS A 84 -9.16 19.63 3.35
CA LYS A 84 -8.47 18.33 3.36
C LYS A 84 -7.35 18.36 2.30
N ASN A 85 -7.71 18.69 1.07
CA ASN A 85 -6.81 18.76 -0.09
C ASN A 85 -5.69 19.78 0.14
N LYS A 86 -5.98 20.96 0.71
CA LYS A 86 -4.92 21.92 1.04
C LYS A 86 -3.91 21.39 2.08
N LYS A 87 -4.36 20.64 3.09
CA LYS A 87 -3.46 20.02 4.09
C LYS A 87 -2.67 18.87 3.49
N PHE A 88 -3.33 18.08 2.66
CA PHE A 88 -2.71 17.05 1.83
C PHE A 88 -1.59 17.67 0.99
N HIS A 89 -1.90 18.66 0.14
CA HIS A 89 -0.92 19.37 -0.70
C HIS A 89 0.23 19.95 0.10
N ALA A 90 -0.02 20.61 1.24
CA ALA A 90 1.08 21.15 2.05
C ALA A 90 2.06 20.07 2.52
N LYS A 91 1.58 18.85 2.78
CA LYS A 91 2.41 17.70 3.17
C LYS A 91 3.03 17.00 1.95
N TYR A 92 2.27 16.85 0.87
CA TYR A 92 2.68 16.28 -0.40
C TYR A 92 3.74 17.13 -1.12
N ASP A 93 3.56 18.46 -1.19
CA ASP A 93 4.52 19.40 -1.79
C ASP A 93 5.83 19.46 -0.99
N LYS A 94 5.77 19.29 0.34
CA LYS A 94 6.97 19.11 1.16
C LYS A 94 7.72 17.84 0.76
N PHE A 95 7.00 16.74 0.51
CA PHE A 95 7.57 15.49 0.03
C PHE A 95 8.13 15.61 -1.41
N ARG A 96 7.36 16.18 -2.35
CA ARG A 96 7.79 16.43 -3.73
C ARG A 96 8.94 17.42 -3.84
N SER A 97 8.96 18.49 -3.06
CA SER A 97 10.08 19.44 -3.09
C SER A 97 11.38 18.81 -2.57
N ILE A 98 11.33 17.79 -1.72
CA ILE A 98 12.51 16.98 -1.38
C ILE A 98 12.92 16.12 -2.59
N VAL A 99 11.96 15.62 -3.40
CA VAL A 99 12.23 14.86 -4.64
C VAL A 99 12.87 15.76 -5.69
N GLU A 100 12.27 16.93 -5.93
CA GLU A 100 12.68 17.88 -6.95
C GLU A 100 13.99 18.61 -6.61
N ASN A 101 14.22 18.98 -5.35
CA ASN A 101 15.47 19.63 -4.95
C ASN A 101 16.65 18.64 -4.93
N ASN A 102 16.41 17.36 -4.62
CA ASN A 102 17.42 16.32 -4.82
C ASN A 102 17.57 15.96 -6.31
N ASN A 103 16.55 16.23 -7.14
CA ASN A 103 16.66 16.06 -8.59
C ASN A 103 17.59 17.07 -9.29
N LEU A 104 17.98 18.16 -8.63
CA LEU A 104 18.97 19.09 -9.18
C LEU A 104 20.41 18.56 -9.05
N ASP A 105 20.69 17.66 -8.09
CA ASP A 105 21.98 16.95 -7.96
C ASP A 105 21.95 15.51 -8.56
N THR A 106 20.77 14.92 -8.79
CA THR A 106 20.66 13.62 -9.50
C THR A 106 21.09 13.69 -10.97
N ASN A 107 21.09 14.88 -11.58
CA ASN A 107 21.59 15.12 -12.93
C ASN A 107 23.09 14.85 -13.13
N LYS A 108 23.82 14.42 -12.09
CA LYS A 108 25.20 13.91 -12.24
C LYS A 108 25.41 12.45 -11.87
N VAL A 109 24.48 11.79 -11.18
CA VAL A 109 24.66 10.40 -10.74
C VAL A 109 23.84 9.42 -11.58
N LEU A 110 22.74 9.86 -12.21
CA LEU A 110 21.91 9.02 -13.08
C LEU A 110 22.05 9.34 -14.57
N HIS A 111 22.63 10.49 -14.94
CA HIS A 111 22.67 10.98 -16.34
C HIS A 111 23.69 10.29 -17.28
N GLU A 112 24.29 9.17 -16.88
CA GLU A 112 25.02 8.30 -17.82
C GLU A 112 24.18 7.14 -18.36
N VAL A 113 22.93 6.96 -17.92
CA VAL A 113 22.01 5.99 -18.52
C VAL A 113 20.60 6.56 -18.60
N ASP A 114 20.16 6.72 -19.84
CA ASP A 114 18.82 7.01 -20.34
C ASP A 114 18.34 8.48 -20.38
N ASN A 115 18.02 8.90 -21.61
CA ASN A 115 17.37 10.15 -21.98
C ASN A 115 16.16 9.75 -22.84
N ASN A 116 14.93 9.92 -22.34
CA ASN A 116 13.78 10.46 -23.09
C ASN A 116 12.49 10.38 -22.27
N GLU A 117 11.90 11.56 -22.01
CA GLU A 117 10.45 11.80 -21.86
C GLU A 117 9.67 10.77 -21.01
N ASP A 118 9.88 10.89 -19.70
CA ASP A 118 9.41 10.03 -18.63
C ASP A 118 7.88 10.12 -18.38
N ARG A 119 7.16 9.20 -19.02
CA ARG A 119 5.93 8.57 -18.54
C ARG A 119 6.27 7.12 -18.22
N THR A 120 5.65 6.55 -17.19
CA THR A 120 5.93 5.22 -16.62
C THR A 120 6.03 4.10 -17.67
N HIS A 121 7.24 3.84 -18.15
CA HIS A 121 7.56 2.70 -18.99
C HIS A 121 8.73 1.94 -18.38
N GLY A 122 8.41 1.02 -17.46
CA GLY A 122 9.34 -0.06 -17.12
C GLY A 122 9.65 -0.94 -18.35
N PRO A 123 10.69 -1.80 -18.31
CA PRO A 123 11.15 -2.62 -19.44
C PRO A 123 10.09 -3.56 -20.05
N HIS A 124 8.90 -3.67 -19.43
CA HIS A 124 7.73 -4.46 -19.83
C HIS A 124 6.44 -3.64 -19.93
N ASN A 125 6.53 -2.34 -20.24
CA ASN A 125 5.39 -1.43 -20.35
C ASN A 125 4.48 -1.43 -19.11
N GLY A 126 5.05 -1.24 -17.93
CA GLY A 126 4.29 -1.08 -16.71
C GLY A 126 5.22 -1.13 -15.51
N LEU A 127 4.96 -0.26 -14.53
CA LEU A 127 5.74 0.07 -13.33
C LEU A 127 6.69 1.27 -13.48
N LEU A 128 6.79 1.99 -12.36
CA LEU A 128 7.46 3.27 -12.14
C LEU A 128 8.94 3.23 -12.55
N GLU A 129 9.47 4.38 -12.99
CA GLU A 129 10.89 4.56 -13.30
C GLU A 129 11.81 4.13 -12.14
N GLY A 130 12.94 3.53 -12.50
CA GLY A 130 13.99 3.10 -11.55
C GLY A 130 14.32 1.61 -11.63
N THR A 131 15.29 1.18 -10.81
CA THR A 131 15.72 -0.22 -10.77
C THR A 131 14.79 -1.04 -9.87
N SER A 132 14.06 -1.99 -10.45
CA SER A 132 13.26 -2.98 -9.72
C SER A 132 14.08 -4.23 -9.39
N ILE A 133 13.77 -4.84 -8.25
CA ILE A 133 14.36 -6.08 -7.76
C ILE A 133 13.23 -7.03 -7.43
N THR A 134 12.77 -7.75 -8.46
CA THR A 134 11.65 -8.69 -8.37
C THR A 134 12.11 -10.15 -8.24
N GLU A 135 13.41 -10.42 -8.27
CA GLU A 135 13.95 -11.78 -8.18
C GLU A 135 15.36 -11.83 -7.57
N GLY A 136 15.71 -13.03 -7.10
CA GLY A 136 16.98 -13.37 -6.50
C GLY A 136 16.95 -13.39 -4.97
N ASP A 137 18.14 -13.58 -4.39
CA ASP A 137 18.38 -13.46 -2.96
C ASP A 137 18.68 -12.00 -2.63
N VAL A 138 17.76 -11.34 -1.92
CA VAL A 138 17.90 -9.93 -1.53
C VAL A 138 18.03 -9.84 -0.02
N LEU A 139 18.99 -9.07 0.45
CA LEU A 139 19.22 -8.83 1.87
C LEU A 139 18.93 -7.36 2.16
N GLY A 140 17.89 -7.10 2.95
CA GLY A 140 17.56 -5.78 3.47
C GLY A 140 18.22 -5.50 4.83
N LEU A 141 18.46 -4.23 5.10
CA LEU A 141 18.85 -3.73 6.41
C LEU A 141 17.59 -3.27 7.16
N THR A 142 17.30 -3.86 8.31
CA THR A 142 16.21 -3.42 9.20
C THR A 142 16.81 -2.87 10.49
N VAL A 143 16.45 -1.65 10.86
CA VAL A 143 17.04 -0.92 11.99
C VAL A 143 15.97 -0.62 13.02
N LEU A 144 16.19 -1.06 14.25
CA LEU A 144 15.36 -0.70 15.39
C LEU A 144 15.84 0.63 15.95
N VAL A 145 14.94 1.60 16.08
CA VAL A 145 15.28 2.98 16.46
C VAL A 145 14.58 3.36 17.75
N GLU A 146 15.32 3.81 18.74
CA GLU A 146 14.81 4.42 19.97
C GLU A 146 15.10 5.92 20.00
N PHE A 147 14.30 6.66 20.76
CA PHE A 147 14.51 8.09 21.00
C PHE A 147 15.13 8.32 22.37
N ALA A 148 15.66 9.52 22.61
CA ALA A 148 16.27 9.87 23.90
C ALA A 148 15.33 9.59 25.10
N ASP A 149 14.03 9.86 24.92
CA ASP A 149 12.97 9.75 25.91
C ASP A 149 12.04 8.52 25.75
N LEU A 150 12.23 7.71 24.72
CA LEU A 150 11.34 6.58 24.41
C LEU A 150 12.12 5.35 23.95
N SER A 151 12.03 4.28 24.75
CA SER A 151 12.59 2.96 24.45
C SER A 151 11.49 1.94 24.13
N SER A 152 11.83 0.91 23.37
CA SER A 152 10.90 -0.15 22.96
C SER A 152 11.02 -1.37 23.87
N THR A 153 9.91 -2.08 24.04
CA THR A 153 9.91 -3.43 24.62
C THR A 153 10.00 -4.53 23.56
N VAL A 154 9.86 -4.16 22.28
CA VAL A 154 10.06 -5.05 21.15
C VAL A 154 11.56 -5.25 20.96
N ILE A 155 12.00 -6.51 21.04
CA ILE A 155 13.41 -6.86 20.88
C ILE A 155 13.73 -7.25 19.44
N LYS A 156 15.03 -7.27 19.12
CA LYS A 156 15.55 -7.70 17.81
C LYS A 156 14.96 -9.03 17.35
N GLU A 157 14.88 -10.01 18.24
CA GLU A 157 14.39 -11.35 17.94
C GLU A 157 12.90 -11.39 17.59
N ASP A 158 12.09 -10.49 18.15
CA ASP A 158 10.68 -10.37 17.79
C ASP A 158 10.51 -9.92 16.33
N VAL A 159 11.29 -8.91 15.92
CA VAL A 159 11.27 -8.36 14.57
C VAL A 159 11.92 -9.33 13.58
N ASP A 160 13.05 -9.94 13.94
CA ASP A 160 13.71 -10.93 13.09
C ASP A 160 12.79 -12.12 12.80
N ALA A 161 12.07 -12.62 13.80
CA ALA A 161 11.08 -13.67 13.60
C ALA A 161 9.94 -13.23 12.65
N MET A 162 9.43 -12.00 12.81
CA MET A 162 8.38 -11.45 11.94
C MET A 162 8.83 -11.29 10.48
N LEU A 163 10.08 -10.89 10.27
CA LEU A 163 10.60 -10.60 8.92
C LEU A 163 11.12 -11.86 8.23
N ASN A 164 11.80 -12.74 8.96
CA ASN A 164 12.59 -13.84 8.39
C ASN A 164 12.12 -15.25 8.76
N GLY A 165 11.30 -15.36 9.81
CA GLY A 165 10.96 -16.65 10.41
C GLY A 165 10.23 -17.58 9.46
N ASP A 166 10.60 -18.86 9.48
CA ASP A 166 9.84 -19.91 8.81
C ASP A 166 8.58 -20.22 9.63
N ASN A 167 7.43 -20.31 8.97
CA ASN A 167 6.09 -20.54 9.54
C ASN A 167 5.72 -19.55 10.65
N TYR A 168 6.09 -18.27 10.52
CA TYR A 168 5.80 -17.26 11.55
C TYR A 168 4.29 -17.00 11.68
N GLN A 169 3.73 -17.26 12.87
CA GLN A 169 2.30 -17.08 13.16
C GLN A 169 2.00 -16.30 14.44
N LYS A 170 3.03 -15.66 15.03
CA LYS A 170 2.85 -14.90 16.28
C LYS A 170 1.86 -13.75 16.06
N ASN A 171 1.05 -13.45 17.08
CA ASN A 171 -0.05 -12.48 17.06
C ASN A 171 -1.17 -12.78 16.04
N GLY A 172 -1.18 -13.96 15.43
CA GLY A 172 -2.13 -14.30 14.36
C GLY A 172 -1.71 -13.82 12.98
N ASN A 173 -0.44 -13.42 12.80
CA ASN A 173 0.12 -13.22 11.46
C ASN A 173 0.01 -14.50 10.64
N PHE A 174 -0.24 -14.39 9.35
CA PHE A 174 -0.40 -15.55 8.49
C PHE A 174 0.95 -16.26 8.22
N CYS A 175 2.00 -15.47 8.03
CA CYS A 175 3.37 -15.90 7.73
C CYS A 175 4.35 -14.76 8.06
N SER A 176 5.65 -14.95 7.82
CA SER A 176 6.63 -13.86 7.85
C SER A 176 6.62 -13.03 6.56
N VAL A 177 7.26 -11.85 6.57
CA VAL A 177 7.43 -11.03 5.35
C VAL A 177 8.16 -11.82 4.26
N ARG A 178 9.25 -12.51 4.62
CA ARG A 178 9.99 -13.37 3.70
C ARG A 178 9.10 -14.43 3.06
N GLU A 179 8.30 -15.13 3.86
CA GLU A 179 7.39 -16.15 3.36
C GLU A 179 6.31 -15.57 2.46
N TYR A 180 5.74 -14.42 2.82
CA TYR A 180 4.75 -13.72 1.99
C TYR A 180 5.30 -13.46 0.58
N PHE A 181 6.46 -12.82 0.46
CA PHE A 181 7.07 -12.54 -0.85
C PHE A 181 7.49 -13.82 -1.59
N LYS A 182 7.93 -14.85 -0.87
CA LYS A 182 8.23 -16.15 -1.47
C LYS A 182 6.99 -16.82 -2.06
N ILE A 183 5.83 -16.72 -1.39
CA ILE A 183 4.55 -17.24 -1.89
C ILE A 183 4.12 -16.43 -3.13
N MET A 184 4.12 -15.09 -3.04
CA MET A 184 3.66 -14.22 -4.14
C MET A 184 4.53 -14.32 -5.39
N SER A 185 5.84 -14.50 -5.22
CA SER A 185 6.81 -14.60 -6.31
C SER A 185 7.07 -16.04 -6.79
N ASN A 186 6.37 -17.04 -6.25
CA ASN A 186 6.62 -18.46 -6.50
C ASN A 186 8.09 -18.87 -6.28
N GLY A 187 8.71 -18.27 -5.27
CA GLY A 187 10.11 -18.52 -4.90
C GLY A 187 11.15 -17.75 -5.71
N ARG A 188 10.74 -16.89 -6.66
CA ARG A 188 11.69 -16.07 -7.42
C ARG A 188 12.38 -15.01 -6.57
N LEU A 189 11.67 -14.42 -5.60
CA LEU A 189 12.21 -13.44 -4.67
C LEU A 189 12.36 -14.06 -3.29
N ASN A 190 13.59 -14.09 -2.79
CA ASN A 190 13.91 -14.46 -1.41
C ASN A 190 14.44 -13.23 -0.67
N TYR A 191 13.52 -12.39 -0.19
CA TYR A 191 13.85 -11.20 0.59
C TYR A 191 14.02 -11.55 2.07
N ARG A 192 15.23 -11.33 2.59
CA ARG A 192 15.60 -11.51 4.00
C ARG A 192 16.07 -10.20 4.57
N ASN A 193 16.04 -10.06 5.89
CA ASN A 193 16.48 -8.85 6.58
C ASN A 193 17.56 -9.17 7.62
N ILE A 194 18.58 -8.32 7.74
CA ILE A 194 19.38 -8.26 8.97
C ILE A 194 18.76 -7.22 9.87
N VAL A 195 18.35 -7.63 11.07
CA VAL A 195 17.85 -6.71 12.10
C VAL A 195 19.00 -6.20 12.96
N VAL A 196 19.17 -4.88 13.04
CA VAL A 196 20.20 -4.17 13.81
C VAL A 196 19.54 -3.26 14.83
N GLY A 197 20.21 -3.04 15.97
CA GLY A 197 19.74 -2.16 17.04
C GLY A 197 19.11 -2.92 18.23
N PRO A 198 18.41 -2.21 19.13
CA PRO A 198 18.04 -0.80 18.99
C PRO A 198 19.23 0.16 19.00
N ILE A 199 19.24 1.10 18.05
CA ILE A 199 20.08 2.30 18.13
C ILE A 199 19.29 3.39 18.86
N LYS A 200 19.99 4.28 19.57
CA LYS A 200 19.36 5.37 20.31
C LYS A 200 19.73 6.72 19.71
N LEU A 201 18.72 7.42 19.21
CA LEU A 201 18.85 8.77 18.67
C LEU A 201 19.07 9.80 19.80
N SER A 202 19.71 10.90 19.44
CA SER A 202 20.18 11.95 20.36
C SER A 202 19.06 12.83 20.91
N HIS A 203 17.94 12.96 20.21
CA HIS A 203 16.81 13.81 20.61
C HIS A 203 15.56 13.01 21.01
N ARG A 204 14.62 13.70 21.63
CA ARG A 204 13.30 13.16 22.00
C ARG A 204 12.42 12.94 20.76
N GLN A 205 11.45 12.03 20.83
CA GLN A 205 10.57 11.69 19.69
C GLN A 205 9.95 12.92 19.03
N ALA A 206 9.47 13.89 19.84
CA ALA A 206 8.84 15.10 19.34
C ALA A 206 9.74 15.95 18.41
N TYR A 207 11.07 15.91 18.58
CA TYR A 207 11.99 16.61 17.69
C TYR A 207 11.97 16.03 16.27
N TYR A 208 11.91 14.70 16.18
CA TYR A 208 11.91 13.99 14.91
C TYR A 208 10.55 13.96 14.21
N MET A 209 9.49 14.48 14.83
CA MET A 209 8.23 14.72 14.11
C MET A 209 8.41 15.76 12.99
N THR A 210 9.36 16.68 13.13
CA THR A 210 9.62 17.72 12.11
C THR A 210 10.99 17.61 11.47
N THR A 211 11.81 16.65 11.90
CA THR A 211 13.20 16.49 11.48
C THR A 211 13.45 15.04 11.09
N ASN A 212 13.97 14.83 9.88
CA ASN A 212 14.31 13.49 9.40
C ASN A 212 15.48 12.90 10.21
N PHE A 213 15.34 11.68 10.74
CA PHE A 213 16.39 11.04 11.54
C PHE A 213 17.33 10.13 10.75
N VAL A 214 17.07 9.88 9.47
CA VAL A 214 17.72 8.79 8.72
C VAL A 214 19.22 8.98 8.63
N GLN A 215 19.70 10.21 8.43
CA GLN A 215 21.14 10.49 8.40
C GLN A 215 21.82 10.16 9.74
N GLU A 216 21.25 10.59 10.86
CA GLU A 216 21.78 10.27 12.19
C GLU A 216 21.78 8.75 12.44
N ALA A 217 20.72 8.06 12.04
CA ALA A 217 20.64 6.61 12.18
C ALA A 217 21.72 5.89 11.34
N MET A 218 21.93 6.33 10.09
CA MET A 218 22.95 5.78 9.20
C MET A 218 24.36 6.05 9.71
N ASP A 219 24.63 7.22 10.26
CA ASP A 219 25.92 7.54 10.86
C ASP A 219 26.24 6.61 12.04
N ILE A 220 25.25 6.30 12.89
CA ILE A 220 25.42 5.33 13.99
C ILE A 220 25.70 3.92 13.43
N LEU A 221 24.94 3.50 12.41
CA LEU A 221 25.09 2.16 11.82
C LEU A 221 26.47 1.96 11.20
N VAL A 222 26.94 2.91 10.40
CA VAL A 222 28.20 2.79 9.67
C VAL A 222 29.39 3.11 10.57
N ASN A 223 29.38 4.24 11.27
CA ASN A 223 30.57 4.71 12.00
C ASN A 223 30.73 4.05 13.37
N ASP A 224 29.63 3.87 14.10
CA ASP A 224 29.71 3.35 15.48
C ASP A 224 29.59 1.83 15.51
N LEU A 225 28.68 1.26 14.71
CA LEU A 225 28.42 -0.18 14.66
C LEU A 225 29.22 -0.92 13.57
N ASN A 226 29.93 -0.21 12.69
CA ASN A 226 30.74 -0.78 11.61
C ASN A 226 29.94 -1.72 10.70
N ILE A 227 28.68 -1.36 10.40
CA ILE A 227 27.85 -2.12 9.46
C ILE A 227 28.37 -1.87 8.04
N ASP A 228 28.86 -2.93 7.40
CA ASP A 228 29.24 -2.92 5.98
C ASP A 228 27.98 -2.88 5.11
N LEU A 229 27.76 -1.76 4.40
CA LEU A 229 26.58 -1.59 3.56
C LEU A 229 26.63 -2.39 2.26
N SER A 230 27.81 -2.83 1.81
CA SER A 230 27.97 -3.56 0.55
C SER A 230 27.25 -4.91 0.54
N GLN A 231 27.01 -5.50 1.72
CA GLN A 231 26.25 -6.75 1.85
C GLN A 231 24.77 -6.62 1.46
N PHE A 232 24.24 -5.39 1.38
CA PHE A 232 22.84 -5.10 1.06
C PHE A 232 22.65 -4.61 -0.39
N ASP A 233 23.66 -4.77 -1.24
CA ASP A 233 23.62 -4.48 -2.69
C ASP A 233 23.70 -5.78 -3.49
N SER A 234 22.56 -6.44 -3.67
CA SER A 234 22.45 -7.72 -4.38
C SER A 234 22.79 -7.62 -5.87
N LYS A 235 22.86 -6.41 -6.43
CA LYS A 235 23.12 -6.16 -7.84
C LYS A 235 24.53 -5.62 -8.11
N GLY A 236 25.31 -5.30 -7.08
CA GLY A 236 26.67 -4.78 -7.19
C GLY A 236 26.75 -3.42 -7.88
N ARG A 237 25.75 -2.56 -7.66
CA ARG A 237 25.63 -1.22 -8.29
C ARG A 237 26.20 -0.10 -7.42
N GLY A 238 26.69 -0.40 -6.22
CA GLY A 238 27.05 0.58 -5.21
C GLY A 238 25.83 1.25 -4.57
N ILE A 239 24.66 0.60 -4.56
CA ILE A 239 23.42 1.13 -3.98
C ILE A 239 22.77 0.06 -3.11
N VAL A 240 22.45 0.39 -1.86
CA VAL A 240 21.69 -0.49 -0.97
C VAL A 240 20.28 -0.72 -1.51
N ASP A 241 19.88 -1.99 -1.61
CA ASP A 241 18.59 -2.39 -2.19
C ASP A 241 17.39 -2.05 -1.30
N ALA A 242 17.54 -2.22 0.02
CA ALA A 242 16.45 -2.02 0.97
C ALA A 242 16.95 -1.62 2.37
N ILE A 243 16.46 -0.49 2.88
CA ILE A 243 16.68 -0.03 4.26
C ILE A 243 15.32 0.21 4.91
N ASN A 244 15.12 -0.31 6.12
CA ASN A 244 13.87 -0.24 6.85
C ASN A 244 14.14 0.29 8.26
N PHE A 245 13.49 1.36 8.66
CA PHE A 245 13.57 1.92 10.01
C PHE A 245 12.28 1.64 10.77
N LEU A 246 12.41 0.98 11.92
CA LEU A 246 11.29 0.67 12.80
C LEU A 246 11.52 1.40 14.14
N TYR A 247 10.77 2.48 14.38
CA TYR A 247 10.96 3.32 15.56
C TYR A 247 10.12 2.88 16.76
N ALA A 248 10.63 3.16 17.96
CA ALA A 248 10.00 2.83 19.23
C ALA A 248 8.71 3.63 19.48
N GLY A 249 7.70 2.97 20.05
CA GLY A 249 6.40 3.58 20.32
C GLY A 249 5.36 3.25 19.26
N GLN A 250 4.13 3.68 19.51
CA GLN A 250 3.00 3.47 18.61
C GLN A 250 3.15 4.32 17.34
N THR A 251 2.53 3.87 16.25
CA THR A 251 2.45 4.62 15.00
C THR A 251 1.94 6.04 15.24
N LEU A 252 2.76 7.02 14.87
CA LEU A 252 2.39 8.42 14.81
C LEU A 252 2.02 8.77 13.39
N PHE A 253 0.87 9.39 13.19
CA PHE A 253 0.42 9.87 11.89
C PHE A 253 0.66 11.38 11.77
N GLU A 254 1.92 11.78 11.97
CA GLU A 254 2.29 13.19 12.00
C GLU A 254 3.73 13.41 11.54
N GLY A 255 3.90 14.40 10.66
CA GLY A 255 5.20 14.85 10.16
C GLY A 255 6.08 13.74 9.58
N GLU A 256 7.37 13.76 9.92
CA GLU A 256 8.40 12.82 9.43
C GLU A 256 8.30 11.43 10.07
N LEU A 257 7.56 11.27 11.17
CA LEU A 257 7.37 9.97 11.84
C LEU A 257 6.13 9.22 11.34
N TRP A 258 5.36 9.83 10.43
CA TRP A 258 4.31 9.14 9.69
C TRP A 258 4.93 7.98 8.88
N PRO A 259 4.41 6.74 8.93
CA PRO A 259 4.90 5.67 8.06
C PRO A 259 4.92 6.02 6.57
N HIS A 260 6.06 5.85 5.91
CA HIS A 260 6.24 6.19 4.51
C HIS A 260 7.42 5.47 3.89
N ASN A 261 7.52 5.55 2.56
CA ASN A 261 8.76 5.35 1.82
C ASN A 261 9.28 6.71 1.35
N SER A 262 10.59 6.91 1.39
CA SER A 262 11.22 8.10 0.82
C SER A 262 12.62 7.74 0.33
N PHE A 263 13.34 8.75 -0.16
CA PHE A 263 14.72 8.59 -0.62
C PHE A 263 15.63 9.53 0.16
N ILE A 264 16.86 9.05 0.33
CA ILE A 264 17.98 9.82 0.84
C ILE A 264 19.23 9.24 0.21
N ASN A 265 20.06 10.10 -0.37
CA ASN A 265 21.30 9.68 -1.01
C ASN A 265 22.47 10.08 -0.10
N LEU A 266 22.84 9.17 0.79
CA LEU A 266 24.04 9.27 1.62
C LEU A 266 25.10 8.36 1.01
N GLU A 267 26.36 8.77 1.09
CA GLU A 267 27.50 8.03 0.56
C GLU A 267 28.39 7.61 1.73
N TYR A 268 28.60 6.29 1.84
CA TYR A 268 29.47 5.67 2.84
C TYR A 268 30.42 4.73 2.10
N ASP A 269 31.70 5.09 2.05
CA ASP A 269 32.68 4.48 1.17
C ASP A 269 32.19 4.44 -0.29
N ASP A 270 32.16 3.26 -0.93
CA ASP A 270 31.71 3.07 -2.32
C ASP A 270 30.21 2.74 -2.44
N VAL A 271 29.44 2.83 -1.35
CA VAL A 271 28.02 2.42 -1.31
C VAL A 271 27.11 3.60 -0.95
N LYS A 272 25.99 3.72 -1.67
CA LYS A 272 24.99 4.76 -1.48
C LYS A 272 23.70 4.20 -0.91
N THR A 273 23.04 4.98 -0.07
CA THR A 273 21.62 4.79 0.21
C THR A 273 20.80 5.35 -0.93
N HIS A 274 19.56 4.89 -1.11
CA HIS A 274 18.66 5.50 -2.08
C HIS A 274 17.25 5.54 -1.54
N PHE A 275 16.57 4.40 -1.44
CA PHE A 275 15.22 4.31 -0.87
C PHE A 275 15.26 3.74 0.55
N TYR A 276 14.36 4.23 1.40
CA TYR A 276 14.11 3.66 2.71
C TYR A 276 12.62 3.63 3.04
N LEU A 277 12.28 2.65 3.87
CA LEU A 277 11.00 2.51 4.57
C LEU A 277 11.14 3.05 5.98
N LEU A 278 10.10 3.71 6.47
CA LEU A 278 9.98 4.11 7.88
C LEU A 278 8.61 3.68 8.43
N THR A 279 8.61 2.99 9.57
CA THR A 279 7.38 2.60 10.28
C THR A 279 7.60 2.43 11.79
N SER A 280 6.55 2.14 12.54
CA SER A 280 6.56 2.00 14.00
C SER A 280 6.73 0.53 14.44
N LEU A 281 7.37 0.29 15.60
CA LEU A 281 7.45 -1.00 16.28
C LEU A 281 6.17 -1.36 17.07
N GLY A 282 5.25 -0.43 17.23
CA GLY A 282 4.12 -0.55 18.14
C GLY A 282 4.51 -0.42 19.61
N ARG A 283 3.56 -0.68 20.50
CA ARG A 283 3.73 -0.49 21.95
C ARG A 283 4.51 -1.65 22.59
N ASN A 284 4.36 -2.83 22.03
CA ASN A 284 4.99 -4.08 22.45
C ASN A 284 4.90 -5.09 21.29
N SER A 285 5.53 -6.25 21.44
CA SER A 285 5.61 -7.22 20.34
C SER A 285 4.29 -7.86 19.96
N GLY A 286 3.21 -7.64 20.72
CA GLY A 286 1.85 -8.01 20.35
C GLY A 286 1.22 -7.14 19.26
N ASP A 287 1.76 -5.95 18.99
CA ASP A 287 1.28 -5.04 17.94
C ASP A 287 1.94 -5.34 16.57
N LEU A 288 2.93 -6.23 16.52
CA LEU A 288 3.65 -6.54 15.28
C LEU A 288 2.75 -7.25 14.26
N SER A 289 2.64 -6.63 13.07
CA SER A 289 1.90 -7.14 11.91
C SER A 289 2.71 -6.96 10.62
N ILE A 290 2.51 -7.85 9.65
CA ILE A 290 3.31 -7.84 8.41
C ILE A 290 2.75 -6.93 7.31
N GLY A 291 1.47 -6.55 7.38
CA GLY A 291 0.74 -5.96 6.25
C GLY A 291 1.35 -4.68 5.71
N THR A 292 1.54 -3.67 6.55
CA THR A 292 2.19 -2.40 6.15
C THR A 292 3.61 -2.64 5.67
N PHE A 293 4.39 -3.47 6.36
CA PHE A 293 5.76 -3.76 5.95
C PHE A 293 5.81 -4.42 4.56
N CYS A 294 4.91 -5.38 4.27
CA CYS A 294 4.80 -6.00 2.95
C CYS A 294 4.43 -4.99 1.87
N HIS A 295 3.44 -4.13 2.13
CA HIS A 295 3.02 -3.09 1.19
C HIS A 295 4.18 -2.15 0.82
N GLU A 296 4.85 -1.60 1.84
CA GLU A 296 5.97 -0.70 1.63
C GLU A 296 7.19 -1.41 1.01
N THR A 297 7.39 -2.72 1.28
CA THR A 297 8.40 -3.54 0.60
C THR A 297 8.08 -3.70 -0.91
N GLY A 298 6.80 -3.75 -1.28
CA GLY A 298 6.35 -3.77 -2.67
C GLY A 298 6.82 -2.54 -3.45
N HIS A 299 6.73 -1.35 -2.85
CA HIS A 299 7.34 -0.13 -3.41
C HIS A 299 8.87 -0.23 -3.42
N LEU A 300 9.47 -0.57 -2.28
CA LEU A 300 10.92 -0.54 -2.06
C LEU A 300 11.69 -1.42 -3.04
N LEU A 301 11.25 -2.66 -3.24
CA LEU A 301 11.94 -3.62 -4.10
C LEU A 301 11.32 -3.68 -5.49
N CYS A 302 10.00 -3.84 -5.57
CA CYS A 302 9.33 -4.16 -6.84
C CYS A 302 8.90 -2.93 -7.63
N ARG A 303 8.97 -1.73 -7.01
CA ARG A 303 8.48 -0.47 -7.60
C ARG A 303 7.01 -0.54 -8.01
N PHE A 304 6.24 -1.35 -7.29
CA PHE A 304 4.79 -1.39 -7.48
C PHE A 304 4.19 -0.02 -7.18
N PRO A 305 3.29 0.51 -8.02
CA PRO A 305 2.54 1.69 -7.69
C PRO A 305 1.48 1.36 -6.65
N ASP A 306 0.96 2.41 -6.01
CA ASP A 306 -0.30 2.30 -5.32
C ASP A 306 -1.44 2.02 -6.30
N MET A 307 -2.36 1.15 -5.87
CA MET A 307 -3.50 0.69 -6.65
C MET A 307 -4.81 1.32 -6.18
N TYR A 308 -4.73 2.53 -5.64
CA TYR A 308 -5.83 3.43 -5.28
C TYR A 308 -5.37 4.85 -5.60
N ASP A 309 -6.31 5.79 -5.56
CA ASP A 309 -6.13 7.16 -6.04
C ASP A 309 -6.36 8.15 -4.91
N TYR A 310 -5.46 9.11 -4.76
CA TYR A 310 -5.59 10.16 -3.77
C TYR A 310 -6.39 11.36 -4.26
N GLY A 311 -6.67 11.42 -5.56
CA GLY A 311 -7.49 12.42 -6.21
C GLY A 311 -6.76 13.70 -6.53
N GLU A 312 -5.45 13.68 -6.80
CA GLU A 312 -4.63 14.91 -6.94
C GLU A 312 -3.39 14.78 -7.85
N ARG A 313 -3.28 13.72 -8.66
CA ARG A 313 -2.24 13.60 -9.70
C ARG A 313 -2.89 13.69 -11.10
N ASP A 314 -2.14 14.21 -12.07
CA ASP A 314 -2.59 14.30 -13.47
C ASP A 314 -3.92 15.03 -13.71
N ASP A 315 -4.12 16.15 -13.01
CA ASP A 315 -5.33 16.99 -13.05
C ASP A 315 -6.63 16.27 -12.61
N ASP A 316 -6.52 15.20 -11.82
CA ASP A 316 -7.66 14.63 -11.11
C ASP A 316 -7.87 15.28 -9.72
N LEU A 317 -9.14 15.32 -9.27
CA LEU A 317 -9.59 15.89 -8.00
C LEU A 317 -10.39 14.90 -7.12
N ASN A 318 -10.58 13.64 -7.56
CA ASN A 318 -11.46 12.70 -6.85
C ASN A 318 -10.70 11.48 -6.33
N PRO A 319 -10.54 11.29 -5.01
CA PRO A 319 -9.91 10.07 -4.51
C PRO A 319 -10.74 8.83 -4.90
N SER A 320 -10.07 7.70 -5.11
CA SER A 320 -10.66 6.39 -5.38
C SER A 320 -9.99 5.32 -4.51
N GLU A 321 -10.69 4.23 -4.25
CA GLU A 321 -10.10 3.06 -3.57
C GLU A 321 -9.40 2.11 -4.56
N GLY A 322 -9.40 2.45 -5.86
CA GLY A 322 -8.86 1.66 -6.97
C GLY A 322 -9.26 0.18 -6.90
N ILE A 323 -8.32 -0.70 -6.54
CA ILE A 323 -8.56 -2.15 -6.42
C ILE A 323 -8.97 -2.59 -4.99
N GLY A 324 -9.08 -1.65 -4.05
CA GLY A 324 -9.54 -1.86 -2.68
C GLY A 324 -8.75 -2.93 -1.93
N LYS A 325 -9.45 -3.74 -1.12
CA LYS A 325 -8.85 -4.85 -0.37
C LYS A 325 -8.37 -6.02 -1.23
N TYR A 326 -8.58 -5.99 -2.54
CA TYR A 326 -8.27 -7.08 -3.46
C TYR A 326 -6.83 -7.05 -3.98
N CYS A 327 -5.95 -6.19 -3.48
CA CYS A 327 -4.51 -6.28 -3.72
C CYS A 327 -3.73 -5.76 -2.50
N LEU A 328 -2.52 -6.29 -2.28
CA LEU A 328 -1.56 -5.74 -1.31
C LEU A 328 -1.35 -4.23 -1.50
N MET A 329 -1.19 -3.81 -2.76
CA MET A 329 -0.91 -2.42 -3.14
C MET A 329 -2.18 -1.56 -3.19
N GLY A 330 -3.33 -2.15 -2.89
CA GLY A 330 -4.55 -1.43 -2.53
C GLY A 330 -4.65 -1.24 -1.01
N SER A 331 -5.87 -1.21 -0.50
CA SER A 331 -6.18 -1.28 0.93
C SER A 331 -6.07 -2.70 1.53
N GLY A 332 -5.54 -3.67 0.77
CA GLY A 332 -5.45 -5.08 1.15
C GLY A 332 -4.38 -5.40 2.19
N ASN A 333 -3.41 -4.50 2.40
CA ASN A 333 -2.44 -4.59 3.48
C ASN A 333 -3.08 -4.47 4.88
N HIS A 334 -4.29 -3.93 5.01
CA HIS A 334 -5.01 -3.76 6.29
C HIS A 334 -5.91 -4.94 6.66
N LEU A 335 -5.99 -5.98 5.81
CA LEU A 335 -6.79 -7.18 6.10
C LEU A 335 -6.36 -7.83 7.42
N ASN A 336 -7.36 -8.22 8.21
CA ASN A 336 -7.16 -8.80 9.54
C ASN A 336 -6.26 -7.93 10.44
N ASN A 337 -6.44 -6.60 10.41
CA ASN A 337 -5.60 -5.62 11.12
C ASN A 337 -4.11 -5.71 10.73
N GLY A 338 -3.83 -5.97 9.45
CA GLY A 338 -2.47 -6.13 8.91
C GLY A 338 -1.82 -7.49 9.18
N LEU A 339 -2.50 -8.41 9.85
CA LEU A 339 -1.95 -9.74 10.15
C LEU A 339 -2.02 -10.69 8.95
N THR A 340 -2.89 -10.43 7.97
CA THR A 340 -3.08 -11.29 6.80
C THR A 340 -3.28 -10.42 5.56
N PRO A 341 -2.19 -9.82 5.02
CA PRO A 341 -2.28 -8.96 3.84
C PRO A 341 -2.83 -9.73 2.63
N SER A 342 -3.62 -9.03 1.82
CA SER A 342 -4.14 -9.53 0.55
C SER A 342 -3.00 -9.99 -0.37
N PRO A 343 -3.17 -11.03 -1.19
CA PRO A 343 -2.25 -11.34 -2.26
C PRO A 343 -2.00 -10.15 -3.19
N VAL A 344 -0.81 -10.10 -3.79
CA VAL A 344 -0.53 -9.21 -4.92
C VAL A 344 -1.39 -9.69 -6.10
N CYS A 345 -2.19 -8.80 -6.69
CA CYS A 345 -3.10 -9.17 -7.78
C CYS A 345 -2.34 -9.66 -9.01
N ALA A 346 -3.02 -10.46 -9.85
CA ALA A 346 -2.41 -11.05 -11.05
C ALA A 346 -1.73 -10.02 -11.97
N TYR A 347 -2.26 -8.80 -12.08
CA TYR A 347 -1.67 -7.71 -12.87
C TYR A 347 -0.24 -7.38 -12.43
N LEU A 348 -0.04 -7.07 -11.15
CA LEU A 348 1.29 -6.73 -10.61
C LEU A 348 2.23 -7.94 -10.57
N ARG A 349 1.70 -9.15 -10.33
CA ARG A 349 2.49 -10.39 -10.40
C ARG A 349 3.03 -10.64 -11.82
N ASP A 350 2.20 -10.42 -12.84
CA ASP A 350 2.60 -10.58 -14.24
C ASP A 350 3.66 -9.54 -14.62
N LEU A 351 3.44 -8.27 -14.28
CA LEU A 351 4.42 -7.18 -14.51
C LEU A 351 5.76 -7.43 -13.79
N ALA A 352 5.75 -8.01 -12.60
CA ALA A 352 6.96 -8.37 -11.86
C ALA A 352 7.73 -9.57 -12.45
N GLY A 353 7.14 -10.28 -13.43
CA GLY A 353 7.68 -11.52 -13.97
C GLY A 353 7.49 -12.73 -13.04
N TRP A 354 6.53 -12.66 -12.10
CA TRP A 354 6.28 -13.73 -11.11
C TRP A 354 5.36 -14.84 -11.64
N CYS A 355 4.58 -14.55 -12.68
CA CYS A 355 3.78 -15.55 -13.39
C CYS A 355 4.66 -16.27 -14.42
N GLN A 356 4.75 -17.60 -14.38
CA GLN A 356 5.46 -18.40 -15.40
C GLN A 356 4.52 -19.15 -16.34
N ASN A 357 3.25 -19.24 -15.98
CA ASN A 357 2.23 -19.88 -16.78
C ASN A 357 1.23 -18.84 -17.26
N GLU A 358 1.20 -18.55 -18.55
CA GLU A 358 0.13 -17.78 -19.15
C GLU A 358 -0.93 -18.72 -19.73
N VAL A 359 -2.19 -18.55 -19.31
CA VAL A 359 -3.36 -19.23 -19.86
C VAL A 359 -4.16 -18.24 -20.67
N VAL A 360 -4.08 -18.34 -21.99
CA VAL A 360 -4.86 -17.49 -22.90
C VAL A 360 -6.31 -17.98 -22.94
N LEU A 361 -7.21 -17.12 -22.49
CA LEU A 361 -8.65 -17.37 -22.48
C LEU A 361 -9.19 -17.32 -23.92
N ASN A 362 -9.84 -18.41 -24.34
CA ASN A 362 -10.46 -18.58 -25.65
C ASN A 362 -11.79 -19.34 -25.51
N ASN A 363 -12.48 -19.66 -26.59
CA ASN A 363 -13.72 -20.44 -26.52
C ASN A 363 -13.51 -21.79 -25.80
N GLY A 364 -14.03 -21.95 -24.58
CA GLY A 364 -13.80 -23.17 -23.81
C GLY A 364 -14.23 -23.12 -22.35
N LEU A 365 -13.99 -24.22 -21.64
CA LEU A 365 -14.14 -24.35 -20.19
C LEU A 365 -12.76 -24.18 -19.54
N PHE A 366 -12.68 -23.36 -18.49
CA PHE A 366 -11.47 -23.07 -17.75
C PHE A 366 -11.67 -23.32 -16.26
N THR A 367 -10.58 -23.58 -15.56
CA THR A 367 -10.56 -23.73 -14.10
C THR A 367 -9.55 -22.76 -13.51
N ALA A 368 -10.03 -21.79 -12.71
CA ALA A 368 -9.18 -20.94 -11.90
C ALA A 368 -8.95 -21.60 -10.53
N LYS A 369 -7.71 -22.04 -10.28
CA LYS A 369 -7.31 -22.64 -9.02
C LYS A 369 -6.88 -21.56 -8.02
N HIS A 370 -7.44 -21.57 -6.82
CA HIS A 370 -7.05 -20.66 -5.74
C HIS A 370 -5.59 -20.92 -5.31
N GLY A 371 -4.84 -19.85 -5.07
CA GLY A 371 -3.45 -19.92 -4.61
C GLY A 371 -2.44 -20.34 -5.68
N ASP A 372 -2.85 -20.48 -6.95
CA ASP A 372 -1.93 -20.64 -8.08
C ASP A 372 -1.36 -19.28 -8.51
N TYR A 373 -0.49 -18.72 -7.68
CA TYR A 373 0.14 -17.42 -7.94
C TYR A 373 1.19 -17.48 -9.07
N ASN A 374 1.45 -18.63 -9.68
CA ASN A 374 2.36 -18.79 -10.81
C ASN A 374 1.64 -18.62 -12.16
N THR A 375 0.31 -18.60 -12.15
CA THR A 375 -0.50 -18.52 -13.35
C THR A 375 -1.14 -17.15 -13.49
N VAL A 376 -1.19 -16.67 -14.73
CA VAL A 376 -2.00 -15.53 -15.17
C VAL A 376 -2.98 -16.03 -16.24
N MET A 377 -4.29 -15.86 -16.01
CA MET A 377 -5.31 -16.19 -16.99
C MET A 377 -5.72 -14.91 -17.70
N LYS A 378 -5.44 -14.79 -18.99
CA LYS A 378 -5.49 -13.53 -19.74
C LYS A 378 -6.36 -13.65 -20.99
N TYR A 379 -7.28 -12.72 -21.18
CA TYR A 379 -7.96 -12.50 -22.46
C TYR A 379 -7.40 -11.23 -23.11
N ASN A 380 -6.76 -11.37 -24.27
CA ASN A 380 -6.25 -10.25 -25.03
C ASN A 380 -7.36 -9.67 -25.91
N THR A 381 -7.51 -8.34 -25.92
CA THR A 381 -8.39 -7.64 -26.86
C THR A 381 -7.70 -7.49 -28.22
N ASP A 382 -8.34 -6.78 -29.16
CA ASP A 382 -7.70 -6.36 -30.41
C ASP A 382 -6.68 -5.21 -30.23
N LYS A 383 -6.63 -4.58 -29.04
CA LYS A 383 -5.59 -3.64 -28.65
C LYS A 383 -4.53 -4.34 -27.80
N ALA A 384 -3.26 -4.14 -28.15
CA ALA A 384 -2.14 -4.82 -27.50
C ALA A 384 -1.94 -4.39 -26.03
N ASN A 385 -2.38 -3.18 -25.68
CA ASN A 385 -2.26 -2.62 -24.34
C ASN A 385 -3.42 -2.97 -23.41
N GLU A 386 -4.57 -3.38 -23.95
CA GLU A 386 -5.82 -3.54 -23.21
C GLU A 386 -6.25 -5.03 -23.15
N TYR A 387 -6.53 -5.53 -21.96
CA TYR A 387 -6.83 -6.95 -21.74
C TYR A 387 -7.63 -7.18 -20.46
N PHE A 388 -8.13 -8.41 -20.28
CA PHE A 388 -8.81 -8.83 -19.06
C PHE A 388 -8.04 -9.96 -18.39
N LEU A 389 -7.96 -9.92 -17.05
CA LEU A 389 -7.37 -10.99 -16.24
C LEU A 389 -8.44 -11.66 -15.38
N VAL A 390 -8.27 -12.96 -15.12
CA VAL A 390 -9.17 -13.74 -14.26
C VAL A 390 -8.38 -14.42 -13.14
N GLU A 391 -8.85 -14.29 -11.91
CA GLU A 391 -8.21 -14.87 -10.73
C GLU A 391 -9.24 -15.47 -9.74
N ASN A 392 -8.96 -16.64 -9.17
CA ASN A 392 -9.78 -17.20 -8.10
C ASN A 392 -9.37 -16.58 -6.76
N ARG A 393 -10.26 -15.76 -6.20
CA ARG A 393 -10.11 -15.04 -4.93
C ARG A 393 -11.09 -15.54 -3.88
N THR A 394 -11.33 -16.85 -3.86
CA THR A 394 -12.10 -17.53 -2.81
C THR A 394 -11.42 -17.30 -1.46
N GLN A 395 -12.19 -17.04 -0.39
CA GLN A 395 -11.70 -16.74 0.97
C GLN A 395 -10.98 -17.92 1.66
N ILE A 396 -9.82 -18.33 1.11
CA ILE A 396 -8.95 -19.41 1.59
C ILE A 396 -7.55 -18.80 1.78
N ALA A 397 -6.75 -19.35 2.71
CA ALA A 397 -5.39 -18.90 2.97
C ALA A 397 -5.26 -17.36 3.13
N LEU A 398 -4.43 -16.70 2.31
CA LEU A 398 -4.23 -15.24 2.34
C LEU A 398 -5.50 -14.45 1.99
N ASP A 399 -6.42 -15.02 1.21
CA ASP A 399 -7.68 -14.38 0.81
C ASP A 399 -8.79 -14.54 1.88
N ARG A 400 -8.53 -15.25 2.98
CA ARG A 400 -9.53 -15.55 4.04
C ARG A 400 -10.32 -14.33 4.55
N TYR A 401 -9.69 -13.16 4.56
CA TYR A 401 -10.27 -11.94 5.11
C TYR A 401 -10.75 -10.93 4.07
N LEU A 402 -10.75 -11.29 2.78
CA LEU A 402 -11.33 -10.44 1.74
C LEU A 402 -12.79 -10.10 2.05
N PRO A 403 -13.30 -8.95 1.58
CA PRO A 403 -14.71 -8.60 1.79
C PRO A 403 -15.68 -9.46 0.95
N SER A 404 -15.24 -10.01 -0.18
CA SER A 404 -15.98 -10.98 -0.99
C SER A 404 -15.18 -12.25 -1.27
N SER A 405 -15.85 -13.28 -1.79
CA SER A 405 -15.29 -14.58 -2.16
C SER A 405 -15.82 -14.96 -3.54
N GLY A 406 -14.92 -15.23 -4.49
CA GLY A 406 -15.33 -15.63 -5.84
C GLY A 406 -14.26 -15.40 -6.90
N LEU A 407 -14.70 -15.35 -8.16
CA LEU A 407 -13.87 -15.06 -9.32
C LEU A 407 -13.70 -13.53 -9.44
N ALA A 408 -12.45 -13.07 -9.41
CA ALA A 408 -12.10 -11.70 -9.75
C ALA A 408 -11.87 -11.60 -11.26
N ILE A 409 -12.40 -10.54 -11.85
CA ILE A 409 -12.16 -10.17 -13.25
C ILE A 409 -11.59 -8.76 -13.23
N TYR A 410 -10.38 -8.60 -13.76
CA TYR A 410 -9.71 -7.31 -13.86
C TYR A 410 -9.75 -6.82 -15.30
N HIS A 411 -10.00 -5.52 -15.50
CA HIS A 411 -9.84 -4.84 -16.78
C HIS A 411 -8.57 -3.99 -16.71
N CYS A 412 -7.60 -4.33 -17.54
CA CYS A 412 -6.25 -3.79 -17.49
C CYS A 412 -5.92 -3.06 -18.78
N ASP A 413 -5.19 -1.96 -18.64
CA ASP A 413 -4.58 -1.24 -19.75
C ASP A 413 -3.23 -0.67 -19.33
N ILE A 414 -2.15 -1.10 -19.97
CA ILE A 414 -0.79 -0.65 -19.63
C ILE A 414 -0.52 0.84 -19.91
N GLU A 415 -1.40 1.51 -20.67
CA GLU A 415 -1.34 2.96 -20.90
C GLU A 415 -2.26 3.75 -19.94
N GLY A 416 -3.01 3.05 -19.08
CA GLY A 416 -3.86 3.66 -18.05
C GLY A 416 -3.08 4.16 -16.83
N SER A 417 -3.79 4.75 -15.88
CA SER A 417 -3.26 5.17 -14.57
C SER A 417 -4.28 4.88 -13.48
N ASN A 418 -3.83 4.50 -12.29
CA ASN A 418 -4.78 4.32 -11.17
C ASN A 418 -5.40 5.63 -10.70
N GLU A 419 -4.86 6.76 -11.14
CA GLU A 419 -5.38 8.11 -10.88
C GLU A 419 -6.51 8.50 -11.87
N TYR A 420 -6.86 7.62 -12.82
CA TYR A 420 -7.86 7.89 -13.85
C TYR A 420 -9.10 7.02 -13.66
N GLN A 421 -9.84 7.31 -12.61
CA GLN A 421 -11.12 6.69 -12.25
C GLN A 421 -12.31 7.02 -13.16
N ASP A 422 -12.17 7.96 -14.09
CA ASP A 422 -13.24 8.39 -15.00
C ASP A 422 -13.79 7.24 -15.87
N GLY A 423 -12.98 6.22 -16.16
CA GLY A 423 -13.37 5.07 -16.99
C GLY A 423 -13.67 5.43 -18.44
N THR A 424 -12.97 6.45 -18.96
CA THR A 424 -13.10 6.98 -20.33
C THR A 424 -11.92 6.53 -21.20
N PRO A 425 -12.01 6.63 -22.54
CA PRO A 425 -10.94 6.13 -23.42
C PRO A 425 -9.59 6.84 -23.24
N SER A 426 -9.59 8.06 -22.68
CA SER A 426 -8.40 8.88 -22.46
C SER A 426 -7.99 9.00 -20.99
N LYS A 427 -8.84 8.55 -20.07
CA LYS A 427 -8.64 8.59 -18.62
C LYS A 427 -9.32 7.36 -18.03
N HIS A 428 -8.53 6.30 -17.84
CA HIS A 428 -8.96 5.02 -17.28
C HIS A 428 -7.86 4.33 -16.46
N TYR A 429 -8.29 3.41 -15.60
CA TYR A 429 -7.42 2.62 -14.76
C TYR A 429 -6.42 1.78 -15.55
N GLN A 430 -5.21 1.66 -15.02
CA GLN A 430 -4.28 0.65 -15.50
C GLN A 430 -4.71 -0.77 -15.11
N CYS A 431 -5.41 -0.93 -13.99
CA CYS A 431 -6.04 -2.18 -13.59
C CYS A 431 -7.23 -1.89 -12.64
N ALA A 432 -8.45 -2.13 -13.12
CA ALA A 432 -9.68 -2.02 -12.34
C ALA A 432 -10.25 -3.40 -12.03
N LEU A 433 -10.84 -3.57 -10.84
CA LEU A 433 -11.68 -4.74 -10.53
C LEU A 433 -13.09 -4.49 -11.08
N LEU A 434 -13.57 -5.37 -11.95
CA LEU A 434 -14.96 -5.34 -12.37
C LEU A 434 -15.85 -5.87 -11.25
N GLN A 435 -16.38 -4.96 -10.43
CA GLN A 435 -17.29 -5.27 -9.33
C GLN A 435 -18.56 -5.94 -9.86
N ALA A 436 -18.85 -7.17 -9.44
CA ALA A 436 -19.89 -8.02 -10.00
C ALA A 436 -21.32 -7.45 -9.86
N ASP A 437 -21.55 -6.50 -8.95
CA ASP A 437 -22.83 -5.78 -8.83
C ASP A 437 -22.91 -4.49 -9.65
N GLY A 438 -21.78 -4.03 -10.21
CA GLY A 438 -21.69 -2.85 -11.05
C GLY A 438 -21.85 -1.52 -10.31
N ASN A 439 -21.75 -1.48 -8.98
CA ASN A 439 -21.98 -0.26 -8.20
C ASN A 439 -20.87 0.80 -8.34
N LEU A 440 -19.69 0.37 -8.78
CA LEU A 440 -18.48 1.18 -8.86
C LEU A 440 -18.13 1.81 -7.49
N ASP A 441 -18.26 1.06 -6.41
CA ASP A 441 -18.06 1.57 -5.05
C ASP A 441 -16.59 1.89 -4.77
N LEU A 442 -15.66 1.13 -5.36
CA LEU A 442 -14.23 1.39 -5.28
C LEU A 442 -13.83 2.69 -6.00
N GLU A 443 -14.27 2.85 -7.25
CA GLU A 443 -13.94 3.99 -8.10
C GLU A 443 -14.57 5.28 -7.57
N ASN A 444 -15.76 5.18 -6.94
CA ASN A 444 -16.45 6.31 -6.32
C ASN A 444 -16.08 6.52 -4.84
N ASN A 445 -15.05 5.82 -4.33
CA ASN A 445 -14.56 5.94 -2.96
C ASN A 445 -15.65 5.83 -1.88
N ARG A 446 -16.53 4.85 -2.06
CA ARG A 446 -17.65 4.59 -1.14
C ARG A 446 -17.26 3.57 -0.06
N ASN A 447 -16.44 2.59 -0.42
CA ASN A 447 -15.92 1.57 0.48
C ASN A 447 -14.64 0.91 -0.08
N TYR A 448 -13.99 0.09 0.75
CA TYR A 448 -12.73 -0.62 0.44
C TYR A 448 -12.95 -1.99 -0.24
N GLY A 449 -14.14 -2.22 -0.78
CA GLY A 449 -14.69 -3.49 -1.21
C GLY A 449 -15.75 -4.04 -0.24
N ASP A 450 -16.73 -4.73 -0.79
CA ASP A 450 -17.82 -5.38 -0.07
C ASP A 450 -18.15 -6.78 -0.61
N SER A 451 -19.11 -7.45 0.04
CA SER A 451 -19.49 -8.84 -0.25
C SER A 451 -20.04 -9.12 -1.66
N LYS A 452 -20.20 -8.10 -2.50
CA LYS A 452 -20.79 -8.20 -3.84
C LYS A 452 -19.81 -7.95 -4.98
N ASP A 453 -18.56 -7.60 -4.71
CA ASP A 453 -17.64 -7.21 -5.80
C ASP A 453 -17.13 -8.41 -6.62
N LEU A 454 -16.97 -9.59 -6.02
CA LEU A 454 -16.49 -10.79 -6.73
C LEU A 454 -17.65 -11.63 -7.28
N PHE A 455 -17.45 -12.21 -8.46
CA PHE A 455 -18.44 -13.09 -9.09
C PHE A 455 -18.50 -14.42 -8.34
N LYS A 456 -19.67 -14.73 -7.77
CA LYS A 456 -19.97 -16.00 -7.09
C LYS A 456 -20.48 -17.02 -8.11
N GLU A 457 -21.33 -17.95 -7.68
CA GLU A 457 -22.04 -18.82 -8.60
C GLU A 457 -22.95 -17.99 -9.52
N VAL A 458 -22.79 -18.17 -10.83
CA VAL A 458 -23.62 -17.56 -11.86
C VAL A 458 -23.99 -18.64 -12.88
N ILE A 459 -25.29 -18.84 -13.10
CA ILE A 459 -25.81 -19.70 -14.17
C ILE A 459 -26.14 -18.81 -15.37
N GLY A 460 -25.56 -19.07 -16.53
CA GLY A 460 -25.64 -18.20 -17.69
C GLY A 460 -24.59 -17.08 -17.68
N ILE A 461 -24.88 -15.97 -18.36
CA ILE A 461 -23.91 -14.89 -18.61
C ILE A 461 -23.60 -14.14 -17.30
N ALA A 462 -22.33 -14.16 -16.89
CA ALA A 462 -21.81 -13.36 -15.78
C ALA A 462 -21.33 -11.99 -16.25
N ILE A 463 -20.60 -11.96 -17.36
CA ILE A 463 -20.15 -10.71 -17.99
C ILE A 463 -20.15 -10.85 -19.52
N SER A 464 -20.58 -9.80 -20.20
CA SER A 464 -20.48 -9.60 -21.65
C SER A 464 -20.42 -8.10 -21.97
N GLY A 465 -20.36 -7.74 -23.26
CA GLY A 465 -20.46 -6.34 -23.68
C GLY A 465 -21.80 -5.66 -23.32
N ASP A 466 -22.83 -6.43 -22.96
CA ASP A 466 -24.19 -5.95 -22.68
C ASP A 466 -24.58 -6.02 -21.19
N THR A 467 -23.70 -6.51 -20.31
CA THR A 467 -23.95 -6.58 -18.87
C THR A 467 -23.49 -5.31 -18.14
N THR A 468 -23.80 -5.22 -16.84
CA THR A 468 -23.21 -4.25 -15.91
C THR A 468 -22.69 -5.01 -14.69
N PRO A 469 -21.36 -5.05 -14.45
CA PRO A 469 -20.28 -4.46 -15.26
C PRO A 469 -20.20 -5.12 -16.65
N SER A 470 -19.59 -4.42 -17.63
CA SER A 470 -19.46 -4.92 -19.00
C SER A 470 -18.02 -5.31 -19.31
N SER A 471 -17.81 -6.23 -20.27
CA SER A 471 -16.49 -6.52 -20.85
C SER A 471 -16.15 -5.60 -22.04
N LYS A 472 -16.77 -4.42 -22.16
CA LYS A 472 -16.39 -3.47 -23.21
C LYS A 472 -14.98 -2.94 -22.97
N GLN A 473 -14.33 -2.59 -24.06
CA GLN A 473 -13.07 -1.84 -24.02
C GLN A 473 -13.31 -0.41 -23.52
N TRP A 474 -12.25 0.28 -23.10
CA TRP A 474 -12.31 1.67 -22.60
C TRP A 474 -12.85 2.66 -23.65
N ASP A 475 -12.73 2.35 -24.94
CA ASP A 475 -13.35 3.12 -26.03
C ASP A 475 -14.84 2.83 -26.26
N GLY A 476 -15.43 1.94 -25.45
CA GLY A 476 -16.81 1.50 -25.52
C GLY A 476 -17.08 0.42 -26.57
N GLN A 477 -16.06 0.00 -27.34
CA GLN A 477 -16.21 -1.10 -28.29
C GLN A 477 -16.36 -2.44 -27.57
N ASN A 478 -17.02 -3.39 -28.21
CA ASN A 478 -17.14 -4.72 -27.66
C ASN A 478 -15.76 -5.41 -27.72
N SER A 479 -15.27 -5.95 -26.60
CA SER A 479 -14.04 -6.73 -26.60
C SER A 479 -14.22 -8.13 -27.20
N GLY A 480 -15.47 -8.59 -27.34
CA GLY A 480 -15.81 -9.95 -27.72
C GLY A 480 -15.84 -10.94 -26.56
N LEU A 481 -15.33 -10.59 -25.37
CA LEU A 481 -15.28 -11.48 -24.21
C LEU A 481 -16.66 -11.68 -23.59
N THR A 482 -17.09 -12.94 -23.45
CA THR A 482 -18.20 -13.36 -22.61
C THR A 482 -17.74 -14.42 -21.63
N ILE A 483 -18.00 -14.24 -20.33
CA ILE A 483 -17.80 -15.26 -19.30
C ILE A 483 -19.17 -15.68 -18.76
N LEU A 484 -19.38 -16.99 -18.65
CA LEU A 484 -20.65 -17.59 -18.24
C LEU A 484 -20.43 -18.86 -17.41
N ASP A 485 -21.49 -19.30 -16.73
CA ASP A 485 -21.54 -20.53 -15.94
C ASP A 485 -20.39 -20.63 -14.92
N ILE A 486 -20.25 -19.60 -14.08
CA ILE A 486 -19.26 -19.56 -12.98
C ILE A 486 -19.76 -20.45 -11.85
N THR A 487 -18.95 -21.42 -11.41
CA THR A 487 -19.29 -22.28 -10.26
C THR A 487 -19.13 -21.55 -8.93
N ALA A 488 -19.76 -22.07 -7.87
CA ALA A 488 -19.62 -21.53 -6.52
C ALA A 488 -18.13 -21.40 -6.07
N PRO A 489 -17.79 -20.37 -5.26
CA PRO A 489 -16.44 -20.17 -4.75
C PRO A 489 -15.92 -21.41 -4.02
N SER A 490 -14.75 -21.91 -4.45
CA SER A 490 -14.07 -23.08 -3.88
C SER A 490 -12.58 -23.05 -4.22
N GLU A 491 -11.81 -24.08 -3.85
CA GLU A 491 -10.41 -24.20 -4.29
C GLU A 491 -10.29 -24.16 -5.82
N ASN A 492 -11.29 -24.64 -6.54
CA ASN A 492 -11.37 -24.54 -7.99
C ASN A 492 -12.70 -23.86 -8.39
N ILE A 493 -12.61 -22.77 -9.15
CA ILE A 493 -13.76 -22.17 -9.81
C ILE A 493 -13.69 -22.54 -11.28
N GLU A 494 -14.71 -23.23 -11.80
CA GLU A 494 -14.88 -23.46 -13.22
C GLU A 494 -15.73 -22.35 -13.84
N PHE A 495 -15.39 -21.93 -15.04
CA PHE A 495 -16.14 -20.94 -15.82
C PHE A 495 -15.95 -21.20 -17.31
N LYS A 496 -16.91 -20.79 -18.13
CA LYS A 496 -16.82 -20.87 -19.58
C LYS A 496 -16.53 -19.51 -20.18
N VAL A 497 -15.72 -19.51 -21.23
CA VAL A 497 -15.44 -18.34 -22.06
C VAL A 497 -16.04 -18.55 -23.44
N GLN A 498 -16.73 -17.53 -23.94
CA GLN A 498 -17.19 -17.42 -25.32
C GLN A 498 -16.70 -16.11 -25.92
N ILE A 499 -16.16 -16.16 -27.12
CA ILE A 499 -15.65 -15.02 -27.87
C ILE A 499 -16.57 -14.81 -29.08
N SER A 500 -17.14 -13.61 -29.17
CA SER A 500 -17.86 -13.14 -30.36
C SER A 500 -16.98 -12.16 -31.15
N HIS A 501 -16.87 -12.38 -32.47
CA HIS A 501 -16.19 -11.48 -33.40
C HIS A 501 -17.11 -10.38 -33.93
#